data_AF-A0A7X7ICN5-F1
#
_entry.id   AF-A0A7X7ICN5-F1
#
_cell.length_a   1.000
_cell.length_b   1.000
_cell.length_c   1.000
_cell.angle_alpha   90.00
_cell.angle_beta   90.00
_cell.angle_gamma   90.00
#
_symmetry.space_group_name_H-M   'P 1'
#
loop_
_entity.id
_entity.type
_entity.pdbx_description
1 polymer ?
#
loop_
_entity_poly.entity_id
_entity_poly.type
_entity_poly.pdbx_seq_one_letter_code
_entity_poly.pdbx_strand_id
1 'polypeptide(L)' 'MLYKSQEKELRKRAAEMLKRTRFPITETELDSIAVADFGLGNPLSEGAQILTLFATDR' A
#
# COMPACT_ATOMS: atom_id res chain seq x y z
N MET A 1 12.84 -0.10 -9.73
CA MET A 1 11.98 -1.13 -10.34
C MET A 1 11.55 -2.08 -9.24
N LEU A 2 10.28 -2.00 -8.87
CA LEU A 2 9.68 -2.83 -7.84
C LEU A 2 9.40 -4.25 -8.37
N TYR A 3 9.91 -5.27 -7.70
CA TYR A 3 9.56 -6.65 -8.03
C TYR A 3 8.20 -7.04 -7.44
N LYS A 4 7.43 -7.89 -8.13
CA LYS A 4 6.12 -8.37 -7.66
C LYS A 4 6.15 -9.00 -6.27
N SER A 5 7.24 -9.71 -5.94
CA SER A 5 7.44 -10.30 -4.61
C SER A 5 7.60 -9.23 -3.52
N GLN A 6 8.34 -8.16 -3.82
CA GLN A 6 8.52 -7.03 -2.92
C GLN A 6 7.24 -6.23 -2.75
N GLU A 7 6.49 -6.00 -3.83
CA GLU A 7 5.19 -5.33 -3.78
C GLU A 7 4.23 -6.06 -2.83
N LYS A 8 4.14 -7.39 -2.97
CA LYS A 8 3.29 -8.23 -2.11
C LYS A 8 3.67 -8.12 -0.64
N GLU A 9 4.97 -8.15 -0.34
CA GLU A 9 5.47 -8.04 1.03
C GLU A 9 5.18 -6.64 1.62
N LEU A 10 5.42 -5.58 0.84
CA LEU A 10 5.14 -4.20 1.24
C LEU A 10 3.64 -4.00 1.49
N ARG A 11 2.77 -4.53 0.63
CA ARG A 11 1.32 -4.47 0.81
C ARG A 11 0.88 -5.20 2.07
N LYS A 12 1.40 -6.41 2.30
CA LYS A 12 1.10 -7.17 3.52
C LYS A 12 1.49 -6.40 4.78
N ARG A 13 2.68 -5.80 4.79
CA ARG A 13 3.15 -4.96 5.90
C ARG A 13 2.26 -3.74 6.12
N ALA A 14 1.82 -3.08 5.04
CA ALA A 14 0.87 -1.97 5.09
C ALA A 14 -0.44 -2.40 5.76
N ALA A 15 -0.98 -3.53 5.32
CA ALA A 15 -2.22 -4.08 5.84
C ALA A 15 -2.10 -4.43 7.33
N GLU A 16 -0.99 -5.05 7.76
CA GLU A 16 -0.75 -5.33 9.17
C GLU A 16 -0.64 -4.06 10.02
N MET A 17 -0.02 -3.00 9.49
CA MET A 17 0.03 -1.70 10.17
C MET A 17 -1.37 -1.10 10.32
N LEU A 18 -2.17 -1.12 9.26
CA LEU A 18 -3.54 -0.61 9.27
C LEU A 18 -4.46 -1.42 10.19
N LYS A 19 -4.34 -2.75 10.23
CA LYS A 19 -5.10 -3.60 11.17
C LYS A 19 -4.80 -3.28 12.65
N ARG A 20 -3.62 -2.75 12.94
CA ARG A 20 -3.26 -2.27 14.31
C ARG A 20 -3.83 -0.89 14.60
N THR A 21 -4.14 -0.11 13.57
CA THR A 21 -4.91 1.12 13.76
C THR A 21 -6.35 0.73 14.06
N ARG A 22 -7.00 1.41 15.01
CA ARG A 22 -8.45 1.20 15.27
C ARG A 22 -9.33 1.80 14.17
N PHE A 23 -8.78 2.03 12.98
CA PHE A 23 -9.49 2.58 11.84
C PHE A 23 -10.30 1.45 11.19
N PRO A 24 -11.61 1.63 10.95
CA PRO A 24 -12.45 0.59 10.36
C PRO A 24 -12.10 0.43 8.88
N ILE A 25 -11.42 -0.66 8.54
CA ILE A 25 -11.06 -1.02 7.16
C ILE A 25 -11.48 -2.46 6.92
N THR A 26 -12.08 -2.70 5.76
CA THR A 26 -12.47 -4.03 5.27
C THR A 26 -11.29 -4.77 4.65
N GLU A 27 -11.35 -6.11 4.56
CA GLU A 27 -10.30 -6.87 3.88
C GLU A 27 -10.16 -6.47 2.40
N THR A 28 -11.26 -6.14 1.73
CA THR A 28 -11.25 -5.68 0.33
C THR A 28 -10.49 -4.35 0.14
N GLU A 29 -10.60 -3.43 1.10
CA GLU A 29 -9.82 -2.18 1.09
C GLU A 29 -8.34 -2.45 1.37
N LEU A 30 -8.01 -3.40 2.26
CA LEU A 30 -6.61 -3.76 2.50
C LEU A 30 -5.95 -4.40 1.27
N ASP A 31 -6.71 -5.16 0.49
CA ASP A 31 -6.22 -5.77 -0.76
C ASP A 31 -5.97 -4.74 -1.86
N SER A 32 -6.61 -3.56 -1.79
CA SER A 32 -6.49 -2.47 -2.78
C SER A 32 -5.34 -1.50 -2.54
N ILE A 33 -4.54 -1.70 -1.47
CA ILE A 33 -3.38 -0.86 -1.16
C ILE A 33 -2.38 -0.86 -2.32
N ALA A 34 -2.12 0.32 -2.86
CA ALA A 34 -1.13 0.55 -3.90
C ALA A 34 0.26 0.79 -3.29
N VAL A 35 1.31 0.32 -3.98
CA VAL A 35 2.71 0.56 -3.61
C VAL A 35 3.38 1.32 -4.74
N ALA A 36 3.97 2.47 -4.42
CA ALA A 36 4.71 3.29 -5.37
C ALA A 36 6.19 3.35 -4.96
N ASP A 37 7.11 3.04 -5.89
CA ASP A 37 8.57 3.18 -5.73
C ASP A 37 9.13 4.45 -6.37
N PHE A 38 8.27 5.26 -7.00
CA PHE A 38 8.59 6.48 -7.76
C PHE A 38 9.73 6.33 -8.77
N GLY A 39 10.04 5.10 -9.22
CA GLY A 39 11.17 4.83 -10.12
C GLY A 39 12.55 4.87 -9.46
N LEU A 40 12.65 5.06 -8.15
CA LEU A 40 13.92 5.26 -7.43
C LEU A 40 14.59 3.94 -7.00
N GLY A 41 13.88 2.82 -7.12
CA GLY A 41 14.45 1.49 -6.87
C GLY A 41 14.65 1.13 -5.39
N ASN A 42 14.34 2.03 -4.46
CA ASN A 42 14.34 1.78 -3.03
C ASN A 42 12.99 2.12 -2.38
N PRO A 43 11.93 1.33 -2.61
CA PRO A 43 10.57 1.61 -2.12
C PRO A 43 10.44 1.63 -0.59
N LEU A 44 11.42 1.08 0.15
CA LEU A 44 11.42 1.08 1.61
C LEU A 44 11.85 2.43 2.20
N SER A 45 12.71 3.17 1.48
CA SER A 45 13.19 4.49 1.91
C SER A 45 12.53 5.62 1.12
N GLU A 46 12.22 5.36 -0.14
CA GLU A 46 11.81 6.33 -1.15
C GLU A 46 10.60 5.79 -1.91
N GLY A 47 9.49 5.61 -1.18
CA GLY A 47 8.26 5.05 -1.70
C GLY A 47 7.06 5.43 -0.85
N ALA A 48 5.87 5.03 -1.31
CA ALA A 48 4.62 5.24 -0.61
C ALA A 48 3.71 4.00 -0.69
N GLN A 49 2.94 3.80 0.37
CA GLN A 49 1.85 2.82 0.43
C GLN A 49 0.55 3.61 0.58
N ILE A 50 -0.37 3.45 -0.37
CA ILE A 50 -1.53 4.33 -0.52
C ILE A 50 -2.80 3.49 -0.48
N LEU A 51 -3.68 3.82 0.47
CA LEU A 51 -5.05 3.31 0.51
C LEU A 51 -5.99 4.42 0.01
N THR A 52 -6.57 4.22 -1.17
CA THR A 52 -7.56 5.15 -1.73
C THR A 52 -8.95 4.74 -1.28
N LEU A 53 -9.51 5.46 -0.31
CA LEU A 53 -10.85 5.19 0.22
C LEU A 53 -11.96 5.60 -0.75
N PHE A 54 -11.72 6.68 -1.50
CA PHE A 54 -12.67 7.21 -2.45
C PHE A 54 -11.92 7.95 -3.56
N ALA A 55 -12.34 7.75 -4.80
CA ALA A 55 -11.83 8.44 -5.97
C ALA A 55 -13.02 9.03 -6.73
N THR A 56 -12.94 10.31 -7.07
CA THR A 56 -13.92 10.99 -7.92
C THR A 56 -13.30 11.28 -9.27
N ASP A 57 -14.04 11.03 -10.34
CA ASP A 57 -13.68 11.52 -11.66
C ASP A 57 -13.96 13.03 -11.69
N ARG A 58 -12.92 13.82 -11.90
CA ARG A 58 -13.02 15.27 -12.08
C ARG A 58 -12.73 15.63 -13.52
#